data_AF-A0A939HPT7-F1
#
_entry.id   AF-A0A939HPT7-F1
#
_cell.length_a   1.000
_cell.length_b   1.000
_cell.length_c   1.000
_cell.angle_alpha   90.00
_cell.angle_beta   90.00
_cell.angle_gamma   90.00
#
_symmetry.space_group_name_H-M   'P 1'
#
loop_
_entity.id
_entity.type
_entity.pdbx_description
1 polymer ?
#
loop_
_entity_poly.entity_id
_entity_poly.type
_entity_poly.pdbx_seq_one_letter_code
_entity_poly.pdbx_strand_id
1 'polypeptide(L)'
;MASSDTAQGLSAGGTGRRACRIYDCFPFFNELEILDLRFRLHDPYVDFFVIVESTTTFTGLPKPLLFARNRERYAAFLDKVIHVVVEDTPDTPDFWVREHYQKDQIRRAVAGADPHDLLLICDADELLRPQAMEQAAQFDGFTEFDMPMYQFYMNLCARKAGWSAAYALKRHMLDDFANLSEARFSRDFQHALSQKGQFQRVHDAGWHFTHLGGIERLKNKYRSYSHKNDPWPRAMAWDGAFERHIATGGVVGDFRDRARFVTIDKSFPDEIRFNAEYYTKIGFLKDMTEAFAQLQDLYFDLRTQFALRVLHEDAPEDMLFRITPQNYLKMADIHPPYPHWDAQKIAPFAGTLISAGQPASQSSVSPWATGNTPQEDAQGGVDGHKDGGFGFHTHEEDNPWWMVDLQAVRSIRGVRLYNRLFPVECMIRANHIRIEIGDDTQDMRLVYARHENTPFGGVDGRVLDVVLHPEHHGRFVRISLPGFNTLHLDQVEVYAP
;
A
#
# COMPACT_ATOMS: atom_id res chain seq x y z
N MET A 1 42.08 -6.26 51.50
CA MET A 1 41.82 -7.66 51.89
C MET A 1 41.01 -8.29 50.78
N ALA A 2 41.51 -9.42 50.29
CA ALA A 2 41.04 -10.15 49.12
C ALA A 2 39.81 -11.01 49.42
N SER A 3 39.03 -11.28 48.37
CA SER A 3 38.36 -12.57 48.06
C SER A 3 37.63 -12.37 46.73
N SER A 4 38.22 -12.78 45.59
CA SER A 4 38.03 -14.08 44.90
C SER A 4 36.65 -14.16 44.22
N ASP A 5 36.57 -13.88 42.93
CA ASP A 5 36.64 -14.86 41.82
C ASP A 5 35.47 -15.83 41.78
N THR A 6 34.66 -15.72 40.72
CA THR A 6 34.38 -16.84 39.81
C THR A 6 33.63 -16.33 38.58
N ALA A 7 34.39 -16.03 37.53
CA ALA A 7 33.91 -16.05 36.17
C ALA A 7 33.65 -17.51 35.78
N GLN A 8 32.38 -17.87 35.55
CA GLN A 8 32.06 -19.13 34.86
C GLN A 8 32.05 -18.85 33.35
N GLY A 9 33.12 -19.30 32.69
CA GLY A 9 33.19 -19.41 31.24
C GLY A 9 32.16 -20.42 30.74
N LEU A 10 31.44 -20.05 29.68
CA LEU A 10 30.69 -20.98 28.86
C LEU A 10 31.70 -21.88 28.14
N SER A 11 31.81 -23.12 28.61
CA SER A 11 32.57 -24.15 27.93
C SER A 11 31.87 -24.53 26.63
N ALA A 12 32.49 -24.21 25.51
CA ALA A 12 32.29 -24.93 24.26
C ALA A 12 32.82 -26.36 24.45
N GLY A 13 31.94 -27.37 24.40
CA GLY A 13 32.34 -28.77 24.52
C GLY A 13 31.19 -29.69 24.92
N GLY A 14 30.44 -30.18 23.92
CA GLY A 14 29.42 -31.20 24.13
C GLY A 14 28.72 -31.56 22.83
N THR A 15 29.37 -32.37 21.99
CA THR A 15 28.75 -33.05 20.84
C THR A 15 27.84 -34.19 21.32
N GLY A 16 26.85 -33.88 22.14
CA GLY A 16 25.70 -34.74 22.38
C GLY A 16 24.64 -34.40 21.34
N ARG A 17 24.36 -35.31 20.41
CA ARG A 17 23.29 -35.13 19.42
C ARG A 17 21.97 -34.87 20.19
N ARG A 18 21.26 -33.77 19.89
CA ARG A 18 19.94 -33.49 20.48
C ARG A 18 19.04 -34.73 20.32
N ALA A 19 18.20 -34.99 21.32
CA ALA A 19 17.32 -36.16 21.36
C ALA A 19 16.24 -36.15 20.25
N CYS A 20 15.90 -34.97 19.71
CA CYS A 20 15.02 -34.82 18.54
C CYS A 20 15.70 -33.92 17.51
N ARG A 21 15.43 -34.18 16.22
CA ARG A 21 15.86 -33.30 15.14
C ARG A 21 14.87 -32.16 14.97
N ILE A 22 15.37 -31.02 14.50
CA ILE A 22 14.58 -29.82 14.25
C ILE A 22 14.54 -29.52 12.75
N TYR A 23 13.33 -29.46 12.20
CA TYR A 23 13.05 -29.11 10.81
C TYR A 23 12.50 -27.68 10.74
N ASP A 24 13.24 -26.78 10.11
CA ASP A 24 12.81 -25.41 9.84
C ASP A 24 12.06 -25.34 8.50
N CYS A 25 10.73 -25.30 8.55
CA CYS A 25 9.88 -25.46 7.37
C CYS A 25 9.18 -24.16 6.98
N PHE A 26 9.32 -23.77 5.72
CA PHE A 26 8.71 -22.54 5.19
C PHE A 26 8.45 -22.60 3.68
N PRO A 27 7.37 -21.97 3.20
CA PRO A 27 7.21 -21.70 1.78
C PRO A 27 8.19 -20.62 1.33
N PHE A 28 8.68 -20.71 0.10
CA PHE A 28 9.61 -19.75 -0.47
C PHE A 28 9.05 -19.11 -1.75
N PHE A 29 9.21 -17.79 -1.86
CA PHE A 29 8.81 -17.02 -3.03
C PHE A 29 10.00 -16.32 -3.68
N ASN A 30 10.36 -15.10 -3.27
CA ASN A 30 11.38 -14.30 -3.96
C ASN A 30 12.32 -13.55 -3.03
N GLU A 31 12.27 -13.83 -1.74
CA GLU A 31 12.96 -13.11 -0.68
C GLU A 31 14.36 -13.70 -0.41
N LEU A 32 15.24 -13.69 -1.42
CA LEU A 32 16.60 -14.28 -1.32
C LEU A 32 17.41 -13.68 -0.16
N GLU A 33 17.27 -12.38 0.11
CA GLU A 33 17.97 -11.72 1.22
C GLU A 33 17.42 -12.12 2.59
N ILE A 34 16.13 -12.48 2.67
CA ILE A 34 15.54 -13.04 3.90
C ILE A 34 15.99 -14.48 4.09
N LEU A 35 16.10 -15.24 3.00
CA LEU A 35 16.65 -16.60 3.05
C LEU A 35 18.11 -16.61 3.51
N ASP A 36 18.93 -15.67 3.04
CA ASP A 36 20.30 -15.47 3.55
C ASP A 36 20.31 -15.26 5.06
N LEU A 37 19.47 -14.33 5.56
CA LEU A 37 19.37 -14.01 6.98
C LEU A 37 18.90 -15.23 7.78
N ARG A 38 17.88 -15.94 7.32
CA ARG A 38 17.35 -17.15 7.97
C ARG A 38 18.43 -18.22 8.08
N PHE A 39 19.16 -18.53 7.00
CA PHE A 39 20.23 -19.50 7.04
C PHE A 39 21.30 -19.12 8.06
N ARG A 40 21.79 -17.87 8.04
CA ARG A 40 22.82 -17.42 8.99
C ARG A 40 22.36 -17.47 10.45
N LEU A 41 21.09 -17.19 10.70
CA LEU A 41 20.54 -17.19 12.06
C LEU A 41 20.21 -18.58 12.58
N HIS A 42 19.63 -19.44 11.75
CA HIS A 42 19.05 -20.71 12.20
C HIS A 42 20.00 -21.90 12.02
N ASP A 43 21.00 -21.83 11.14
CA ASP A 43 21.88 -22.96 10.81
C ASP A 43 22.50 -23.67 12.04
N PRO A 44 22.96 -22.96 13.09
CA PRO A 44 23.52 -23.62 14.27
C PRO A 44 22.49 -24.40 15.12
N TYR A 45 21.20 -24.16 14.91
CA TYR A 45 20.13 -24.59 15.80
C TYR A 45 19.16 -25.59 15.19
N VAL A 46 19.25 -25.83 13.87
CA VAL A 46 18.34 -26.71 13.13
C VAL A 46 19.13 -27.80 12.40
N ASP A 47 18.50 -28.96 12.24
CA ASP A 47 19.07 -30.10 11.51
C ASP A 47 18.77 -30.01 10.02
N PHE A 48 17.59 -29.50 9.66
CA PHE A 48 17.16 -29.37 8.27
C PHE A 48 16.43 -28.07 8.00
N PHE A 49 16.63 -27.53 6.80
CA PHE A 49 15.82 -26.47 6.21
C PHE A 49 14.90 -27.09 5.16
N VAL A 50 13.59 -27.06 5.40
CA VAL A 50 12.58 -27.53 4.46
C VAL A 50 12.04 -26.35 3.67
N ILE A 51 12.47 -26.24 2.42
CA ILE A 51 12.09 -25.16 1.51
C ILE A 51 11.02 -25.69 0.56
N VAL A 52 9.83 -25.12 0.62
CA VAL A 52 8.75 -25.47 -0.32
C VAL A 52 8.57 -24.37 -1.36
N GLU A 53 8.89 -24.66 -2.62
CA GLU A 53 8.86 -23.69 -3.72
C GLU A 53 7.94 -24.16 -4.84
N SER A 54 6.98 -23.32 -5.25
CA SER A 54 6.05 -23.62 -6.35
C SER A 54 6.48 -22.99 -7.68
N THR A 55 6.17 -23.67 -8.78
CA THR A 55 6.30 -23.14 -10.15
C THR A 55 5.23 -22.12 -10.52
N THR A 56 4.27 -21.85 -9.62
CA THR A 56 3.11 -20.97 -9.86
C THR A 56 2.91 -20.01 -8.68
N THR A 57 2.49 -18.77 -8.95
CA THR A 57 2.07 -17.82 -7.91
C THR A 57 0.70 -18.19 -7.34
N PHE A 58 0.30 -17.63 -6.20
CA PHE A 58 -1.05 -17.82 -5.66
C PHE A 58 -2.15 -17.25 -6.59
N THR A 59 -1.79 -16.32 -7.48
CA THR A 59 -2.68 -15.80 -8.53
C THR A 59 -2.73 -16.68 -9.79
N GLY A 60 -2.00 -17.80 -9.83
CA GLY A 60 -2.02 -18.75 -10.94
C GLY A 60 -1.04 -18.44 -12.08
N LEU A 61 -0.14 -17.46 -11.90
CA LEU A 61 0.84 -17.10 -12.93
C LEU A 61 2.09 -17.99 -12.82
N PRO A 62 2.70 -18.39 -13.95
CA PRO A 62 3.98 -19.09 -13.94
C PRO A 62 5.06 -18.27 -13.24
N LYS A 63 5.89 -18.95 -12.44
CA LYS A 63 6.93 -18.36 -11.60
C LYS A 63 8.23 -19.17 -11.72
N PRO A 64 9.40 -18.51 -11.85
CA PRO A 64 10.67 -19.20 -11.77
C PRO A 64 10.94 -19.71 -10.35
N LEU A 65 11.54 -20.89 -10.26
CA LEU A 65 12.11 -21.45 -9.04
C LEU A 65 13.40 -20.69 -8.70
N LEU A 66 13.27 -19.63 -7.89
CA LEU A 66 14.36 -18.73 -7.53
C LEU A 66 15.35 -19.38 -6.57
N PHE A 67 14.92 -20.22 -5.63
CA PHE A 67 15.87 -20.96 -4.80
C PHE A 67 16.68 -21.93 -5.67
N ALA A 68 16.00 -22.71 -6.52
CA ALA A 68 16.66 -23.65 -7.43
C ALA A 68 17.72 -22.96 -8.31
N ARG A 69 17.38 -21.80 -8.90
CA ARG A 69 18.28 -21.02 -9.76
C ARG A 69 19.46 -20.40 -9.01
N ASN A 70 19.35 -20.19 -7.70
CA ASN A 70 20.37 -19.55 -6.88
C ASN A 70 21.01 -20.55 -5.90
N ARG A 71 20.87 -21.86 -6.12
CA ARG A 71 21.32 -22.90 -5.17
C ARG A 71 22.81 -22.78 -4.85
N GLU A 72 23.64 -22.36 -5.80
CA GLU A 72 25.09 -22.14 -5.60
C GLU A 72 25.40 -21.06 -4.54
N ARG A 73 24.53 -20.03 -4.41
CA ARG A 73 24.63 -19.00 -3.36
C ARG A 73 24.63 -19.61 -1.96
N TYR A 74 24.00 -20.77 -1.81
CA TYR A 74 23.73 -21.42 -0.52
C TYR A 74 24.58 -22.67 -0.29
N ALA A 75 25.68 -22.84 -1.05
CA ALA A 75 26.53 -24.03 -1.02
C ALA A 75 26.91 -24.52 0.39
N ALA A 76 27.14 -23.59 1.33
CA ALA A 76 27.51 -23.88 2.71
C ALA A 76 26.40 -24.53 3.56
N PHE A 77 25.14 -24.47 3.13
CA PHE A 77 23.97 -24.96 3.88
C PHE A 77 23.27 -26.14 3.18
N LEU A 78 23.67 -26.48 1.95
CA LEU A 78 22.93 -27.41 1.10
C LEU A 78 22.85 -28.85 1.66
N ASP A 79 23.75 -29.23 2.55
CA ASP A 79 23.74 -30.50 3.26
C ASP A 79 22.54 -30.63 4.22
N LYS A 80 22.03 -29.51 4.70
CA LYS A 80 20.82 -29.44 5.55
C LYS A 80 19.54 -29.13 4.77
N VAL A 81 19.62 -28.78 3.48
CA VAL A 81 18.45 -28.34 2.72
C VAL A 81 17.68 -29.52 2.14
N ILE A 82 16.40 -29.62 2.50
CA ILE A 82 15.37 -30.44 1.83
C ILE A 82 14.52 -29.50 0.97
N HIS A 83 14.69 -29.55 -0.35
CA HIS A 83 13.96 -28.70 -1.29
C HIS A 83 12.80 -29.46 -1.91
N VAL A 84 11.58 -29.02 -1.62
CA VAL A 84 10.33 -29.55 -2.19
C VAL A 84 9.87 -28.61 -3.30
N VAL A 85 9.90 -29.10 -4.54
CA VAL A 85 9.35 -28.41 -5.70
C VAL A 85 7.89 -28.83 -5.89
N VAL A 86 7.00 -27.84 -5.99
CA VAL A 86 5.56 -28.06 -6.20
C VAL A 86 5.19 -27.68 -7.63
N GLU A 87 5.05 -28.70 -8.49
CA GLU A 87 4.65 -28.54 -9.90
C GLU A 87 3.15 -28.80 -10.12
N ASP A 88 2.49 -29.36 -9.11
CA ASP A 88 1.11 -29.83 -9.12
C ASP A 88 0.16 -28.92 -8.33
N THR A 89 0.42 -27.60 -8.37
CA THR A 89 -0.46 -26.62 -7.71
C THR A 89 -1.87 -26.66 -8.31
N PRO A 90 -2.95 -26.75 -7.50
CA PRO A 90 -4.32 -26.83 -7.99
C PRO A 90 -4.71 -25.65 -8.89
N ASP A 91 -5.42 -25.95 -9.97
CA ASP A 91 -6.01 -24.94 -10.84
C ASP A 91 -7.40 -24.53 -10.29
N THR A 92 -7.43 -23.42 -9.56
CA THR A 92 -8.61 -22.91 -8.88
C THR A 92 -8.58 -21.38 -8.83
N PRO A 93 -9.71 -20.68 -8.98
CA PRO A 93 -9.73 -19.23 -8.81
C PRO A 93 -9.45 -18.78 -7.36
N ASP A 94 -9.51 -19.68 -6.39
CA ASP A 94 -9.27 -19.37 -4.98
C ASP A 94 -7.78 -19.34 -4.62
N PHE A 95 -7.28 -18.14 -4.31
CA PHE A 95 -5.88 -17.91 -3.93
C PHE A 95 -5.48 -18.65 -2.65
N TRP A 96 -6.41 -18.82 -1.70
CA TRP A 96 -6.16 -19.47 -0.42
C TRP A 96 -5.93 -20.96 -0.57
N VAL A 97 -6.68 -21.61 -1.48
CA VAL A 97 -6.49 -23.04 -1.78
C VAL A 97 -5.08 -23.31 -2.29
N ARG A 98 -4.53 -22.43 -3.14
CA ARG A 98 -3.15 -22.58 -3.65
C ARG A 98 -2.10 -22.37 -2.56
N GLU A 99 -2.28 -21.37 -1.70
CA GLU A 99 -1.38 -21.14 -0.56
C GLU A 99 -1.38 -22.33 0.42
N HIS A 100 -2.57 -22.78 0.81
CA HIS A 100 -2.73 -23.92 1.70
C HIS A 100 -2.08 -25.17 1.11
N TYR A 101 -2.32 -25.43 -0.18
CA TYR A 101 -1.74 -26.55 -0.89
C TYR A 101 -0.21 -26.49 -0.87
N GLN A 102 0.41 -25.35 -1.15
CA GLN A 102 1.87 -25.24 -1.11
C GLN A 102 2.40 -25.53 0.30
N LYS A 103 1.82 -24.92 1.34
CA LYS A 103 2.24 -25.14 2.74
C LYS A 103 2.11 -26.62 3.15
N ASP A 104 1.05 -27.29 2.74
CA ASP A 104 0.84 -28.72 3.04
C ASP A 104 1.89 -29.64 2.40
N GLN A 105 2.64 -29.19 1.39
CA GLN A 105 3.71 -30.00 0.79
C GLN A 105 4.94 -30.16 1.69
N ILE A 106 4.99 -29.48 2.85
CA ILE A 106 5.94 -29.81 3.94
C ILE A 106 5.84 -31.30 4.29
N ARG A 107 4.64 -31.92 4.21
CA ARG A 107 4.43 -33.34 4.45
C ARG A 107 5.31 -34.25 3.58
N ARG A 108 5.62 -33.83 2.34
CA ARG A 108 6.50 -34.59 1.43
C ARG A 108 7.92 -34.70 2.00
N ALA A 109 8.42 -33.64 2.64
CA ALA A 109 9.77 -33.59 3.19
C ALA A 109 9.91 -34.39 4.51
N VAL A 110 8.85 -34.46 5.31
CA VAL A 110 8.90 -35.00 6.68
C VAL A 110 8.23 -36.37 6.82
N ALA A 111 7.90 -37.03 5.70
CA ALA A 111 7.23 -38.33 5.70
C ALA A 111 8.01 -39.43 6.45
N GLY A 112 9.35 -39.38 6.40
CA GLY A 112 10.25 -40.31 7.10
C GLY A 112 10.93 -39.75 8.35
N ALA A 113 10.48 -38.60 8.87
CA ALA A 113 11.02 -38.03 10.11
C ALA A 113 10.60 -38.87 11.32
N ASP A 114 11.38 -38.81 12.40
CA ASP A 114 11.02 -39.50 13.65
C ASP A 114 9.72 -38.88 14.21
N PRO A 115 8.78 -39.68 14.76
CA PRO A 115 7.55 -39.15 15.35
C PRO A 115 7.77 -38.03 16.39
N HIS A 116 8.91 -38.01 17.09
CA HIS A 116 9.24 -37.01 18.11
C HIS A 116 10.13 -35.86 17.60
N ASP A 117 10.46 -35.85 16.31
CA ASP A 117 11.14 -34.72 15.68
C ASP A 117 10.24 -33.47 15.73
N LEU A 118 10.88 -32.30 15.86
CA LEU A 118 10.21 -31.01 15.93
C LEU A 118 10.09 -30.40 14.53
N LEU A 119 8.89 -30.00 14.16
CA LEU A 119 8.61 -29.26 12.94
C LEU A 119 8.31 -27.81 13.31
N LEU A 120 9.15 -26.87 12.87
CA LEU A 120 8.86 -25.45 12.90
C LEU A 120 8.12 -25.10 11.62
N ILE A 121 6.91 -24.53 11.74
CA ILE A 121 6.11 -24.09 10.61
C ILE A 121 6.03 -22.56 10.66
N CYS A 122 6.70 -21.89 9.74
CA CYS A 122 6.74 -20.43 9.67
C CYS A 122 6.74 -19.94 8.22
N ASP A 123 6.38 -18.69 7.99
CA ASP A 123 6.69 -18.02 6.73
C ASP A 123 8.19 -17.65 6.68
N ALA A 124 8.74 -17.40 5.48
CA ALA A 124 10.18 -17.13 5.31
C ALA A 124 10.67 -15.92 6.14
N ASP A 125 9.81 -14.91 6.31
CA ASP A 125 10.04 -13.66 7.04
C ASP A 125 9.74 -13.73 8.54
N GLU A 126 9.38 -14.91 9.06
CA GLU A 126 9.18 -15.19 10.49
C GLU A 126 10.42 -15.94 11.03
N LEU A 127 11.27 -15.23 11.75
CA LEU A 127 12.58 -15.70 12.24
C LEU A 127 12.51 -15.93 13.74
N LEU A 128 12.90 -17.12 14.21
CA LEU A 128 12.74 -17.50 15.61
C LEU A 128 14.04 -17.29 16.40
N ARG A 129 13.90 -16.96 17.69
CA ARG A 129 15.02 -16.95 18.63
C ARG A 129 15.46 -18.40 18.92
N PRO A 130 16.77 -18.65 19.07
CA PRO A 130 17.27 -19.97 19.43
C PRO A 130 16.62 -20.56 20.69
N GLN A 131 16.40 -19.72 21.70
CA GLN A 131 15.77 -20.12 22.97
C GLN A 131 14.32 -20.59 22.78
N ALA A 132 13.58 -19.98 21.84
CA ALA A 132 12.22 -20.38 21.53
C ALA A 132 12.17 -21.76 20.84
N MET A 133 13.11 -22.01 19.92
CA MET A 133 13.26 -23.32 19.29
C MET A 133 13.64 -24.40 20.32
N GLU A 134 14.54 -24.10 21.24
CA GLU A 134 14.95 -25.02 22.30
C GLU A 134 13.80 -25.34 23.26
N GLN A 135 13.03 -24.33 23.66
CA GLN A 135 11.84 -24.52 24.49
C GLN A 135 10.78 -25.37 23.77
N ALA A 136 10.55 -25.15 22.48
CA ALA A 136 9.63 -25.95 21.68
C ALA A 136 10.11 -27.40 21.54
N ALA A 137 11.42 -27.63 21.38
CA ALA A 137 11.99 -28.97 21.25
C ALA A 137 11.76 -29.85 22.49
N GLN A 138 11.72 -29.23 23.68
CA GLN A 138 11.50 -29.87 24.98
C GLN A 138 10.03 -30.13 25.31
N PHE A 139 9.09 -29.61 24.50
CA PHE A 139 7.65 -29.73 24.73
C PHE A 139 7.03 -30.76 23.79
N ASP A 140 6.33 -31.75 24.35
CA ASP A 140 5.56 -32.73 23.56
C ASP A 140 4.14 -32.21 23.32
N GLY A 141 4.02 -31.30 22.37
CA GLY A 141 2.76 -30.66 22.03
C GLY A 141 2.90 -29.57 20.96
N PHE A 142 1.87 -28.74 20.87
CA PHE A 142 1.83 -27.58 19.98
C PHE A 142 2.38 -26.34 20.68
N THR A 143 3.35 -25.68 20.04
CA THR A 143 3.94 -24.44 20.53
C THR A 143 3.57 -23.29 19.59
N GLU A 144 2.84 -22.30 20.08
CA GLU A 144 2.60 -21.06 19.33
C GLU A 144 3.70 -20.03 19.64
N PHE A 145 4.22 -19.35 18.61
CA PHE A 145 5.27 -18.34 18.76
C PHE A 145 4.69 -16.93 18.61
N ASP A 146 4.69 -16.19 19.71
CA ASP A 146 4.29 -14.78 19.74
C ASP A 146 5.51 -13.87 19.60
N MET A 147 5.51 -12.98 18.61
CA MET A 147 6.65 -12.12 18.29
C MET A 147 6.27 -10.69 17.89
N PRO A 148 7.20 -9.73 17.99
CA PRO A 148 7.04 -8.41 17.38
C PRO A 148 6.99 -8.49 15.85
N MET A 149 6.28 -7.52 15.26
CA MET A 149 6.12 -7.34 13.82
C MET A 149 6.73 -6.02 13.38
N TYR A 150 7.54 -6.09 12.34
CA TYR A 150 8.19 -4.98 11.67
C TYR A 150 7.80 -5.00 10.20
N GLN A 151 7.50 -3.84 9.64
CA GLN A 151 6.99 -3.72 8.26
C GLN A 151 7.77 -2.67 7.49
N PHE A 152 7.96 -2.88 6.19
CA PHE A 152 8.69 -1.99 5.27
C PHE A 152 10.19 -1.88 5.53
N TYR A 153 10.59 -1.77 6.80
CA TYR A 153 11.97 -1.81 7.29
C TYR A 153 12.04 -2.68 8.53
N MET A 154 13.17 -3.37 8.74
CA MET A 154 13.44 -4.18 9.91
C MET A 154 13.42 -3.34 11.20
N ASN A 155 13.65 -2.03 11.12
CA ASN A 155 13.57 -1.12 12.26
C ASN A 155 12.28 -0.28 12.32
N LEU A 156 11.24 -0.61 11.55
CA LEU A 156 9.92 0.04 11.63
C LEU A 156 8.92 -0.92 12.31
N CYS A 157 8.82 -0.80 13.62
CA CYS A 157 8.03 -1.70 14.46
C CYS A 157 6.54 -1.33 14.37
N ALA A 158 5.74 -2.21 13.75
CA ALA A 158 4.28 -2.07 13.71
C ALA A 158 3.64 -2.53 15.01
N ARG A 159 4.13 -3.63 15.59
CA ARG A 159 3.61 -4.21 16.84
C ARG A 159 4.75 -4.78 17.66
N LYS A 160 4.72 -4.54 18.97
CA LYS A 160 5.73 -5.06 19.90
C LYS A 160 5.49 -6.52 20.31
N ALA A 161 4.28 -7.03 20.10
CA ALA A 161 3.84 -8.40 20.35
C ALA A 161 2.49 -8.63 19.64
N GLY A 162 1.99 -9.86 19.65
CA GLY A 162 0.67 -10.24 19.15
C GLY A 162 0.67 -10.81 17.74
N TRP A 163 1.84 -11.01 17.11
CA TRP A 163 1.95 -11.82 15.91
C TRP A 163 2.21 -13.28 16.32
N SER A 164 1.17 -14.11 16.28
CA SER A 164 1.19 -15.49 16.81
C SER A 164 0.84 -16.49 15.72
N ALA A 165 1.78 -16.66 14.81
CA ALA A 165 1.50 -17.09 13.45
C ALA A 165 2.43 -18.23 13.00
N ALA A 166 3.71 -18.09 13.36
CA ALA A 166 4.63 -19.21 13.42
C ALA A 166 4.24 -20.14 14.57
N TYR A 167 4.43 -21.44 14.38
CA TYR A 167 4.23 -22.43 15.43
C TYR A 167 5.16 -23.64 15.24
N ALA A 168 5.20 -24.50 16.24
CA ALA A 168 5.89 -25.78 16.17
C ALA A 168 5.02 -26.92 16.69
N LEU A 169 5.26 -28.12 16.18
CA LEU A 169 4.62 -29.35 16.64
C LEU A 169 5.56 -30.55 16.47
N LYS A 170 5.27 -31.62 17.20
CA LYS A 170 5.95 -32.91 17.00
C LYS A 170 5.42 -33.60 15.75
N ARG A 171 6.29 -34.28 15.00
CA ARG A 171 5.92 -34.94 13.75
C ARG A 171 4.68 -35.83 13.90
N HIS A 172 4.55 -36.57 15.00
CA HIS A 172 3.38 -37.43 15.25
C HIS A 172 2.04 -36.68 15.24
N MET A 173 2.02 -35.42 15.68
CA MET A 173 0.81 -34.59 15.70
C MET A 173 0.43 -34.08 14.31
N LEU A 174 1.38 -34.05 13.36
CA LEU A 174 1.15 -33.53 12.01
C LEU A 174 -0.01 -34.26 11.33
N ASP A 175 -0.22 -35.55 11.62
CA ASP A 175 -1.25 -36.37 10.99
C ASP A 175 -2.68 -36.03 11.48
N ASP A 176 -2.81 -35.29 12.59
CA ASP A 176 -4.10 -34.82 13.12
C ASP A 176 -4.62 -33.56 12.39
N PHE A 177 -3.81 -32.94 11.52
CA PHE A 177 -4.16 -31.71 10.83
C PHE A 177 -4.62 -31.97 9.39
N ALA A 178 -5.83 -31.53 9.05
CA ALA A 178 -6.27 -31.53 7.66
C ALA A 178 -5.46 -30.57 6.78
N ASN A 179 -5.11 -29.41 7.32
CA ASN A 179 -4.39 -28.34 6.63
C ASN A 179 -3.49 -27.58 7.62
N LEU A 180 -2.21 -27.44 7.30
CA LEU A 180 -1.23 -26.76 8.16
C LEU A 180 -1.51 -25.26 8.30
N SER A 181 -2.20 -24.66 7.35
CA SER A 181 -2.56 -23.24 7.41
C SER A 181 -3.66 -22.97 8.44
N GLU A 182 -4.55 -23.94 8.70
CA GLU A 182 -5.64 -23.80 9.69
C GLU A 182 -5.14 -23.90 11.13
N ALA A 183 -4.06 -24.67 11.36
CA ALA A 183 -3.43 -24.85 12.67
C ALA A 183 -3.00 -23.51 13.29
N ARG A 184 -2.65 -22.54 12.46
CA ARG A 184 -2.20 -21.19 12.82
C ARG A 184 -3.28 -20.35 13.49
N PHE A 185 -4.55 -20.51 13.11
CA PHE A 185 -5.64 -19.60 13.50
C PHE A 185 -6.84 -20.28 14.17
N SER A 186 -6.88 -21.61 14.21
CA SER A 186 -7.97 -22.36 14.83
C SER A 186 -7.94 -22.25 16.36
N ARG A 187 -8.73 -21.32 16.91
CA ARG A 187 -8.85 -21.13 18.37
C ARG A 187 -9.46 -22.32 19.08
N ASP A 188 -10.45 -22.98 18.46
CA ASP A 188 -11.08 -24.18 19.02
C ASP A 188 -10.07 -25.32 19.15
N PHE A 189 -9.22 -25.50 18.13
CA PHE A 189 -8.14 -26.49 18.17
C PHE A 189 -7.12 -26.18 19.27
N GLN A 190 -6.63 -24.95 19.32
CA GLN A 190 -5.69 -24.50 20.35
C GLN A 190 -6.29 -24.68 21.76
N HIS A 191 -7.58 -24.39 21.92
CA HIS A 191 -8.29 -24.60 23.18
C HIS A 191 -8.35 -26.10 23.54
N ALA A 192 -8.70 -26.97 22.59
CA ALA A 192 -8.75 -28.41 22.82
C ALA A 192 -7.39 -28.99 23.23
N LEU A 193 -6.29 -28.54 22.61
CA LEU A 193 -4.93 -28.92 23.02
C LEU A 193 -4.57 -28.39 24.40
N SER A 194 -4.98 -27.16 24.73
CA SER A 194 -4.76 -26.58 26.06
C SER A 194 -5.44 -27.40 27.16
N GLN A 195 -6.64 -27.93 26.93
CA GLN A 195 -7.32 -28.81 27.89
C GLN A 195 -6.56 -30.13 28.14
N LYS A 196 -5.76 -30.57 27.17
CA LYS A 196 -4.91 -31.77 27.27
C LYS A 196 -3.51 -31.48 27.82
N GLY A 197 -3.18 -30.22 28.11
CA GLY A 197 -1.81 -29.82 28.48
C GLY A 197 -0.81 -29.89 27.32
N GLN A 198 -1.28 -29.97 26.07
CA GLN A 198 -0.48 -30.11 24.85
C GLN A 198 -0.36 -28.80 24.07
N PHE A 199 -0.61 -27.66 24.72
CA PHE A 199 -0.45 -26.33 24.14
C PHE A 199 0.42 -25.47 25.04
N GLN A 200 1.40 -24.80 24.44
CA GLN A 200 2.15 -23.73 25.08
C GLN A 200 2.28 -22.53 24.13
N ARG A 201 2.44 -21.34 24.71
CA ARG A 201 2.79 -20.13 23.98
C ARG A 201 4.15 -19.63 24.45
N VAL A 202 5.03 -19.34 23.51
CA VAL A 202 6.32 -18.70 23.77
C VAL A 202 6.22 -17.24 23.34
N HIS A 203 6.45 -16.33 24.28
CA HIS A 203 6.44 -14.89 24.04
C HIS A 203 7.83 -14.38 23.68
N ASP A 204 7.89 -13.26 22.95
CA ASP A 204 9.14 -12.71 22.39
C ASP A 204 9.94 -13.79 21.64
N ALA A 205 9.22 -14.63 20.90
CA ALA A 205 9.79 -15.86 20.34
C ALA A 205 10.68 -15.62 19.12
N GLY A 206 10.73 -14.40 18.58
CA GLY A 206 11.34 -14.13 17.29
C GLY A 206 11.11 -12.72 16.77
N TRP A 207 11.16 -12.58 15.45
CA TRP A 207 10.88 -11.35 14.72
C TRP A 207 10.13 -11.68 13.44
N HIS A 208 9.09 -10.91 13.14
CA HIS A 208 8.44 -10.92 11.83
C HIS A 208 8.84 -9.70 11.02
N PHE A 209 9.60 -9.89 9.95
CA PHE A 209 10.13 -8.80 9.10
C PHE A 209 9.43 -8.75 7.74
N THR A 210 8.26 -8.13 7.69
CA THR A 210 7.41 -8.22 6.51
C THR A 210 7.52 -7.00 5.58
N HIS A 211 7.09 -7.18 4.32
CA HIS A 211 7.00 -6.11 3.31
C HIS A 211 8.33 -5.37 3.04
N LEU A 212 9.47 -6.05 3.16
CA LEU A 212 10.79 -5.47 2.98
C LEU A 212 11.19 -5.25 1.51
N GLY A 213 12.23 -4.42 1.31
CA GLY A 213 12.90 -4.25 0.03
C GLY A 213 12.31 -3.17 -0.87
N GLY A 214 11.63 -2.20 -0.26
CA GLY A 214 11.20 -0.97 -0.91
C GLY A 214 9.88 -1.07 -1.67
N ILE A 215 9.44 0.09 -2.17
CA ILE A 215 8.10 0.31 -2.72
C ILE A 215 7.85 -0.53 -3.98
N GLU A 216 8.86 -0.73 -4.82
CA GLU A 216 8.71 -1.53 -6.04
C GLU A 216 8.51 -3.02 -5.75
N ARG A 217 9.24 -3.58 -4.75
CA ARG A 217 8.99 -4.95 -4.30
C ARG A 217 7.62 -5.08 -3.63
N LEU A 218 7.22 -4.07 -2.88
CA LEU A 218 5.91 -3.99 -2.25
C LEU A 218 4.77 -4.00 -3.29
N LYS A 219 4.86 -3.16 -4.33
CA LYS A 219 3.91 -3.14 -5.46
C LYS A 219 3.84 -4.50 -6.17
N ASN A 220 5.00 -5.14 -6.40
CA ASN A 220 5.07 -6.47 -7.01
C ASN A 220 4.45 -7.56 -6.12
N LYS A 221 4.68 -7.49 -4.79
CA LYS A 221 4.07 -8.39 -3.81
C LYS A 221 2.54 -8.27 -3.86
N TYR A 222 1.99 -7.06 -3.83
CA TYR A 222 0.53 -6.87 -3.86
C TYR A 222 -0.14 -7.35 -5.14
N ARG A 223 0.55 -7.31 -6.29
CA ARG A 223 0.03 -7.91 -7.54
C ARG A 223 -0.04 -9.44 -7.50
N SER A 224 0.70 -10.07 -6.60
CA SER A 224 0.92 -11.52 -6.54
C SER A 224 0.37 -12.19 -5.27
N TYR A 225 -0.23 -11.40 -4.36
CA TYR A 225 -0.63 -11.81 -3.01
C TYR A 225 -2.14 -12.07 -2.90
N SER A 226 -2.55 -12.94 -1.97
CA SER A 226 -3.96 -13.36 -1.76
C SER A 226 -4.91 -12.19 -1.42
N HIS A 227 -4.37 -11.07 -0.92
CA HIS A 227 -5.11 -9.85 -0.55
C HIS A 227 -5.23 -8.78 -1.66
N LYS A 228 -5.01 -9.14 -2.93
CA LYS A 228 -5.03 -8.18 -4.06
C LYS A 228 -6.30 -7.31 -4.13
N ASN A 229 -7.45 -7.85 -3.71
CA ASN A 229 -8.75 -7.19 -3.85
C ASN A 229 -9.16 -6.34 -2.64
N ASP A 230 -8.29 -6.18 -1.65
CA ASP A 230 -8.58 -5.34 -0.48
C ASP A 230 -8.63 -3.84 -0.88
N PRO A 231 -9.35 -2.98 -0.13
CA PRO A 231 -9.36 -1.52 -0.38
C PRO A 231 -7.97 -0.89 -0.30
N TRP A 232 -7.07 -1.52 0.44
CA TRP A 232 -5.74 -1.04 0.73
C TRP A 232 -4.81 -0.91 -0.49
N PRO A 233 -4.56 -1.98 -1.28
CA PRO A 233 -3.81 -1.88 -2.53
C PRO A 233 -4.26 -0.75 -3.46
N ARG A 234 -5.58 -0.51 -3.55
CA ARG A 234 -6.12 0.58 -4.37
C ARG A 234 -5.74 1.94 -3.80
N ALA A 235 -5.92 2.18 -2.51
CA ALA A 235 -5.55 3.45 -1.87
C ALA A 235 -4.07 3.81 -2.08
N MET A 236 -3.19 2.80 -2.09
CA MET A 236 -1.75 3.00 -2.24
C MET A 236 -1.29 3.12 -3.71
N ALA A 237 -2.22 3.05 -4.68
CA ALA A 237 -1.89 3.20 -6.10
C ALA A 237 -1.61 4.65 -6.52
N TRP A 238 -1.92 5.63 -5.68
CA TRP A 238 -1.57 7.04 -5.93
C TRP A 238 -0.06 7.28 -5.84
N ASP A 239 0.46 8.11 -6.74
CA ASP A 239 1.85 8.52 -6.71
C ASP A 239 2.21 9.20 -5.38
N GLY A 240 3.28 8.73 -4.75
CA GLY A 240 3.73 9.20 -3.44
C GLY A 240 2.93 8.67 -2.25
N ALA A 241 1.85 7.90 -2.45
CA ALA A 241 1.02 7.45 -1.32
C ALA A 241 1.76 6.44 -0.43
N PHE A 242 2.49 5.49 -1.02
CA PHE A 242 3.29 4.55 -0.24
C PHE A 242 4.39 5.25 0.56
N GLU A 243 5.10 6.19 -0.07
CA GLU A 243 6.15 7.00 0.53
C GLU A 243 5.61 7.74 1.75
N ARG A 244 4.49 8.47 1.58
CA ARG A 244 3.80 9.19 2.65
C ARG A 244 3.31 8.25 3.75
N HIS A 245 2.72 7.13 3.36
CA HIS A 245 2.18 6.15 4.28
C HIS A 245 3.26 5.53 5.17
N ILE A 246 4.39 5.14 4.57
CA ILE A 246 5.54 4.58 5.28
C ILE A 246 6.20 5.64 6.17
N ALA A 247 6.45 6.85 5.65
CA ALA A 247 7.11 7.92 6.40
C ALA A 247 6.29 8.39 7.62
N THR A 248 4.96 8.35 7.53
CA THR A 248 4.07 8.66 8.66
C THR A 248 3.86 7.48 9.62
N GLY A 249 4.52 6.33 9.36
CA GLY A 249 4.44 5.13 10.19
C GLY A 249 3.11 4.40 10.06
N GLY A 250 2.41 4.49 8.94
CA GLY A 250 1.13 3.80 8.78
C GLY A 250 1.28 2.27 8.70
N VAL A 251 0.25 1.52 9.08
CA VAL A 251 0.25 0.04 9.12
C VAL A 251 -0.51 -0.54 7.94
N VAL A 252 0.02 -1.58 7.30
CA VAL A 252 -0.66 -2.22 6.15
C VAL A 252 -2.08 -2.64 6.53
N GLY A 253 -3.08 -2.09 5.82
CA GLY A 253 -4.49 -2.41 6.05
C GLY A 253 -5.10 -1.77 7.30
N ASP A 254 -4.35 -0.96 8.07
CA ASP A 254 -4.85 -0.30 9.29
C ASP A 254 -4.41 1.17 9.37
N PHE A 255 -5.38 2.06 9.19
CA PHE A 255 -5.17 3.51 9.30
C PHE A 255 -5.28 4.05 10.72
N ARG A 256 -5.71 3.24 11.71
CA ARG A 256 -5.87 3.68 13.11
C ARG A 256 -4.57 3.55 13.89
N ASP A 257 -3.78 2.52 13.58
CA ASP A 257 -2.53 2.25 14.28
C ASP A 257 -1.32 2.90 13.57
N ARG A 258 -0.19 2.97 14.28
CA ARG A 258 1.05 3.55 13.79
C ARG A 258 2.26 2.72 14.20
N ALA A 259 2.99 2.25 13.20
CA ALA A 259 4.34 1.78 13.35
C ALA A 259 5.30 2.91 13.76
N ARG A 260 6.32 2.56 14.52
CA ARG A 260 7.35 3.49 14.99
C ARG A 260 8.73 2.95 14.65
N PHE A 261 9.58 3.84 14.14
CA PHE A 261 10.96 3.49 13.99
C PHE A 261 11.63 3.27 15.36
N VAL A 262 12.45 2.25 15.46
CA VAL A 262 13.19 1.87 16.67
C VAL A 262 14.68 1.79 16.38
N THR A 263 15.50 1.95 17.41
CA THR A 263 16.96 1.75 17.30
C THR A 263 17.29 0.28 17.20
N ILE A 264 18.27 -0.07 16.37
CA ILE A 264 18.84 -1.42 16.35
C ILE A 264 19.69 -1.61 17.60
N ASP A 265 19.09 -2.25 18.61
CA ASP A 265 19.69 -2.53 19.92
C ASP A 265 19.85 -4.04 20.16
N LYS A 266 20.12 -4.45 21.41
CA LYS A 266 20.34 -5.86 21.78
C LYS A 266 19.10 -6.75 21.62
N SER A 267 17.92 -6.20 21.40
CA SER A 267 16.70 -6.98 21.13
C SER A 267 16.69 -7.58 19.72
N PHE A 268 17.53 -7.07 18.81
CA PHE A 268 17.69 -7.56 17.44
C PHE A 268 18.76 -8.68 17.35
N PRO A 269 18.68 -9.54 16.32
CA PRO A 269 19.71 -10.54 16.07
C PRO A 269 21.08 -9.89 15.86
N ASP A 270 22.14 -10.53 16.36
CA ASP A 270 23.51 -10.07 16.18
C ASP A 270 23.88 -9.92 14.70
N GLU A 271 23.35 -10.78 13.82
CA GLU A 271 23.53 -10.66 12.36
C GLU A 271 23.02 -9.32 11.81
N ILE A 272 21.88 -8.81 12.30
CA ILE A 272 21.35 -7.51 11.86
C ILE A 272 22.16 -6.37 12.50
N ARG A 273 22.49 -6.49 13.79
CA ARG A 273 23.22 -5.46 14.53
C ARG A 273 24.63 -5.22 13.99
N PHE A 274 25.35 -6.30 13.68
CA PHE A 274 26.73 -6.22 13.21
C PHE A 274 26.84 -5.94 11.71
N ASN A 275 25.75 -6.11 10.95
CA ASN A 275 25.71 -5.82 9.51
C ASN A 275 24.70 -4.71 9.16
N ALA A 276 24.44 -3.78 10.09
CA ALA A 276 23.43 -2.74 9.91
C ALA A 276 23.69 -1.90 8.64
N GLU A 277 24.95 -1.56 8.33
CA GLU A 277 25.30 -0.83 7.11
C GLU A 277 24.89 -1.56 5.82
N TYR A 278 25.06 -2.88 5.78
CA TYR A 278 24.63 -3.70 4.66
C TYR A 278 23.10 -3.67 4.51
N TYR A 279 22.37 -3.88 5.60
CA TYR A 279 20.91 -3.86 5.58
C TYR A 279 20.34 -2.47 5.25
N THR A 280 21.01 -1.38 5.64
CA THR A 280 20.66 -0.03 5.18
C THR A 280 20.88 0.10 3.67
N LYS A 281 22.02 -0.36 3.15
CA LYS A 281 22.37 -0.26 1.71
C LYS A 281 21.38 -1.00 0.81
N ILE A 282 20.85 -2.15 1.24
CA ILE A 282 19.85 -2.90 0.47
C ILE A 282 18.41 -2.45 0.75
N GLY A 283 18.20 -1.39 1.55
CA GLY A 283 16.89 -0.82 1.84
C GLY A 283 16.04 -1.62 2.83
N PHE A 284 16.67 -2.44 3.68
CA PHE A 284 16.00 -3.21 4.74
C PHE A 284 16.01 -2.48 6.07
N LEU A 285 16.98 -1.60 6.31
CA LEU A 285 16.98 -0.66 7.43
C LEU A 285 16.83 0.77 6.92
N LYS A 286 16.17 1.61 7.72
CA LYS A 286 16.02 3.04 7.45
C LYS A 286 16.88 3.84 8.43
N ASP A 287 17.63 4.80 7.92
CA ASP A 287 18.32 5.77 8.75
C ASP A 287 17.31 6.64 9.51
N MET A 288 17.51 6.81 10.81
CA MET A 288 16.57 7.50 11.69
C MET A 288 16.53 9.01 11.44
N THR A 289 17.67 9.61 11.08
CA THR A 289 17.75 11.04 10.76
C THR A 289 17.05 11.32 9.45
N GLU A 290 17.24 10.45 8.45
CA GLU A 290 16.53 10.54 7.18
C GLU A 290 15.02 10.35 7.36
N ALA A 291 14.59 9.35 8.15
CA ALA A 291 13.17 9.13 8.44
C ALA A 291 12.53 10.35 9.13
N PHE A 292 13.25 10.98 10.06
CA PHE A 292 12.76 12.18 10.74
C PHE A 292 12.67 13.38 9.80
N ALA A 293 13.67 13.60 8.95
CA ALA A 293 13.65 14.66 7.93
C ALA A 293 12.44 14.50 6.99
N GLN A 294 12.18 13.29 6.49
CA GLN A 294 11.02 13.00 5.66
C GLN A 294 9.69 13.33 6.36
N LEU A 295 9.58 13.07 7.66
CA LEU A 295 8.38 13.44 8.42
C LEU A 295 8.23 14.95 8.58
N GLN A 296 9.34 15.69 8.75
CA GLN A 296 9.34 17.15 8.81
C GLN A 296 8.88 17.76 7.48
N ASP A 297 9.39 17.23 6.36
CA ASP A 297 8.99 17.65 5.00
C ASP A 297 7.48 17.42 4.80
N LEU A 298 6.98 16.24 5.16
CA LEU A 298 5.54 15.94 5.05
C LEU A 298 4.66 16.84 5.92
N TYR A 299 5.11 17.19 7.13
CA TYR A 299 4.39 18.11 7.98
C TYR A 299 4.42 19.56 7.46
N PHE A 300 5.51 19.94 6.78
CA PHE A 300 5.59 21.22 6.08
C PHE A 300 4.64 21.24 4.86
N ASP A 301 4.64 20.20 4.04
CA ASP A 301 3.76 20.06 2.88
C ASP A 301 2.29 20.08 3.29
N LEU A 302 1.92 19.34 4.35
CA LEU A 302 0.56 19.31 4.87
C LEU A 302 0.06 20.71 5.28
N ARG A 303 0.90 21.46 6.00
CA ARG A 303 0.57 22.84 6.41
C ARG A 303 0.44 23.78 5.22
N THR A 304 1.33 23.64 4.25
CA THR A 304 1.27 24.40 3.00
C THR A 304 -0.02 24.13 2.25
N GLN A 305 -0.39 22.86 2.07
CA GLN A 305 -1.63 22.48 1.38
C GLN A 305 -2.88 22.97 2.14
N PHE A 306 -2.88 22.88 3.46
CA PHE A 306 -3.96 23.44 4.27
C PHE A 306 -4.05 24.95 4.12
N ALA A 307 -2.94 25.67 4.25
CA ALA A 307 -2.90 27.12 4.09
C ALA A 307 -3.41 27.56 2.72
N LEU A 308 -3.07 26.82 1.65
CA LEU A 308 -3.59 27.07 0.31
C LEU A 308 -5.09 26.80 0.21
N ARG A 309 -5.61 25.76 0.89
CA ARG A 309 -7.04 25.42 0.89
C ARG A 309 -7.89 26.45 1.62
N VAL A 310 -7.41 26.96 2.75
CA VAL A 310 -8.10 27.99 3.55
C VAL A 310 -7.59 29.40 3.26
N LEU A 311 -6.97 29.64 2.10
CA LEU A 311 -6.32 30.90 1.77
C LEU A 311 -7.25 32.14 1.80
N HIS A 312 -8.57 31.92 1.76
CA HIS A 312 -9.58 32.96 1.84
C HIS A 312 -9.94 33.36 3.27
N GLU A 313 -9.51 32.59 4.27
CA GLU A 313 -9.75 32.90 5.67
C GLU A 313 -8.84 34.06 6.12
N ASP A 314 -9.45 35.06 6.73
CA ASP A 314 -8.75 36.19 7.36
C ASP A 314 -8.47 35.94 8.85
N ALA A 315 -9.02 34.86 9.40
CA ALA A 315 -8.82 34.46 10.78
C ALA A 315 -7.50 33.66 10.95
N PRO A 316 -6.83 33.76 12.11
CA PRO A 316 -5.68 32.92 12.41
C PRO A 316 -6.06 31.45 12.63
N GLU A 317 -5.26 30.54 12.07
CA GLU A 317 -5.51 29.10 12.13
C GLU A 317 -4.56 28.39 13.10
N ASP A 318 -5.09 27.54 13.98
CA ASP A 318 -4.29 26.80 14.97
C ASP A 318 -3.24 25.88 14.28
N MET A 319 -3.61 25.26 13.15
CA MET A 319 -2.72 24.38 12.37
C MET A 319 -1.54 25.14 11.75
N LEU A 320 -1.68 26.45 11.60
CA LEU A 320 -0.67 27.34 11.05
C LEU A 320 0.01 28.19 12.14
N PHE A 321 -0.08 27.80 13.41
CA PHE A 321 0.48 28.52 14.56
C PHE A 321 -0.20 29.85 14.90
N ARG A 322 -1.53 29.92 14.72
CA ARG A 322 -2.32 31.13 15.01
C ARG A 322 -1.82 32.36 14.26
N ILE A 323 -1.40 32.15 13.01
CA ILE A 323 -1.26 33.20 12.01
C ILE A 323 -2.22 32.92 10.86
N THR A 324 -2.53 33.95 10.09
CA THR A 324 -3.41 33.81 8.93
C THR A 324 -2.72 32.98 7.83
N PRO A 325 -3.47 32.28 6.98
CA PRO A 325 -2.91 31.50 5.87
C PRO A 325 -1.95 32.28 4.97
N GLN A 326 -2.28 33.54 4.65
CA GLN A 326 -1.44 34.41 3.80
C GLN A 326 -0.12 34.75 4.50
N ASN A 327 -0.16 35.02 5.81
CA ASN A 327 1.05 35.27 6.59
C ASN A 327 1.92 34.01 6.71
N TYR A 328 1.32 32.83 6.89
CA TYR A 328 2.04 31.56 6.90
C TYR A 328 2.79 31.34 5.58
N LEU A 329 2.11 31.44 4.43
CA LEU A 329 2.73 31.24 3.12
C LEU A 329 3.88 32.23 2.87
N LYS A 330 3.67 33.50 3.22
CA LYS A 330 4.71 34.54 3.12
C LYS A 330 5.93 34.21 4.00
N MET A 331 5.71 33.75 5.24
CA MET A 331 6.80 33.39 6.15
C MET A 331 7.50 32.09 5.73
N ALA A 332 6.79 31.21 5.04
CA ALA A 332 7.34 29.98 4.45
C ALA A 332 8.08 30.23 3.12
N ASP A 333 8.24 31.49 2.70
CA ASP A 333 8.87 31.90 1.44
C ASP A 333 8.23 31.28 0.18
N ILE A 334 6.99 30.85 0.31
CA ILE A 334 6.15 30.46 -0.81
C ILE A 334 5.59 31.80 -1.30
N HIS A 335 5.65 32.13 -2.59
CA HIS A 335 5.16 33.43 -3.13
C HIS A 335 4.15 33.23 -4.27
N PRO A 336 3.32 34.25 -4.57
CA PRO A 336 2.41 34.21 -5.70
C PRO A 336 3.11 33.96 -7.06
N PRO A 337 2.41 33.39 -8.06
CA PRO A 337 0.99 33.06 -8.05
C PRO A 337 0.72 31.74 -7.33
N TYR A 338 0.19 31.83 -6.11
CA TYR A 338 -0.57 30.73 -5.54
C TYR A 338 -1.88 30.66 -6.31
N PRO A 339 -2.56 29.51 -6.32
CA PRO A 339 -3.96 29.46 -6.71
C PRO A 339 -4.76 30.29 -5.68
N HIS A 340 -4.82 31.61 -5.88
CA HIS A 340 -5.47 32.55 -4.98
C HIS A 340 -6.97 32.48 -5.20
N TRP A 341 -7.73 31.82 -4.33
CA TRP A 341 -9.19 31.95 -4.32
C TRP A 341 -9.55 33.44 -4.18
N ASP A 342 -9.97 34.05 -5.27
CA ASP A 342 -10.44 35.43 -5.30
C ASP A 342 -11.72 35.47 -6.14
N ALA A 343 -12.79 34.90 -5.56
CA ALA A 343 -14.12 34.95 -6.16
C ALA A 343 -14.58 36.39 -6.44
N GLN A 344 -14.03 37.40 -5.72
CA GLN A 344 -14.34 38.81 -5.97
C GLN A 344 -13.69 39.34 -7.25
N LYS A 345 -12.61 38.71 -7.75
CA LYS A 345 -12.02 39.01 -9.06
C LYS A 345 -12.72 38.33 -10.24
N ILE A 346 -13.53 37.30 -10.01
CA ILE A 346 -14.28 36.66 -11.10
C ILE A 346 -15.41 37.61 -11.50
N ALA A 347 -15.20 38.34 -12.59
CA ALA A 347 -16.22 39.22 -13.13
C ALA A 347 -17.53 38.45 -13.37
N PRO A 348 -18.71 39.04 -13.10
CA PRO A 348 -19.97 38.42 -13.46
C PRO A 348 -20.00 38.07 -14.94
N PHE A 349 -20.36 36.82 -15.27
CA PHE A 349 -20.64 36.47 -16.65
C PHE A 349 -22.02 37.05 -16.99
N ALA A 350 -22.07 37.95 -17.97
CA ALA A 350 -23.35 38.53 -18.38
C ALA A 350 -24.28 37.43 -18.93
N GLY A 351 -25.56 37.46 -18.54
CA GLY A 351 -26.55 36.47 -18.92
C GLY A 351 -27.15 35.72 -17.73
N THR A 352 -28.04 34.77 -18.02
CA THR A 352 -28.68 33.93 -16.99
C THR A 352 -28.01 32.56 -16.94
N LEU A 353 -27.55 32.13 -15.76
CA LEU A 353 -27.01 30.78 -15.56
C LEU A 353 -28.12 29.74 -15.76
N ILE A 354 -27.94 28.84 -16.74
CA ILE A 354 -28.95 27.84 -17.13
C ILE A 354 -28.49 26.39 -16.90
N SER A 355 -27.22 26.15 -16.59
CA SER A 355 -26.72 24.79 -16.29
C SER A 355 -26.86 24.36 -14.82
N ALA A 356 -27.10 25.30 -13.89
CA ALA A 356 -27.12 25.01 -12.45
C ALA A 356 -28.13 23.90 -12.11
N GLY A 357 -27.62 22.82 -11.51
CA GLY A 357 -28.41 21.65 -11.08
C GLY A 357 -29.06 20.85 -12.23
N GLN A 358 -28.75 21.14 -13.49
CA GLN A 358 -29.30 20.38 -14.62
C GLN A 358 -28.69 18.97 -14.69
N PRO A 359 -29.38 17.99 -15.29
CA PRO A 359 -28.83 16.66 -15.46
C PRO A 359 -27.53 16.68 -16.28
N ALA A 360 -26.50 16.01 -15.78
CA ALA A 360 -25.22 15.85 -16.47
C ALA A 360 -24.82 14.38 -16.59
N SER A 361 -23.92 14.09 -17.54
CA SER A 361 -23.31 12.78 -17.72
C SER A 361 -21.93 12.92 -18.36
N GLN A 362 -21.14 11.85 -18.33
CA GLN A 362 -19.78 11.82 -18.88
C GLN A 362 -19.47 10.47 -19.52
N SER A 363 -18.36 10.38 -20.25
CA SER A 363 -17.93 9.18 -20.97
C SER A 363 -17.66 7.98 -20.07
N SER A 364 -17.00 8.20 -18.93
CA SER A 364 -16.58 7.16 -17.99
C SER A 364 -16.38 7.73 -16.59
N VAL A 365 -16.20 6.86 -15.59
CA VAL A 365 -15.97 7.28 -14.20
C VAL A 365 -14.58 6.86 -13.75
N SER A 366 -13.82 7.82 -13.24
CA SER A 366 -12.54 7.55 -12.61
C SER A 366 -12.71 6.66 -11.37
N PRO A 367 -11.76 5.78 -11.06
CA PRO A 367 -11.69 5.16 -9.74
C PRO A 367 -11.59 6.18 -8.58
N TRP A 368 -11.28 7.44 -8.89
CA TRP A 368 -11.12 8.55 -7.95
C TRP A 368 -12.27 9.56 -7.98
N ALA A 369 -13.28 9.31 -8.80
CA ALA A 369 -14.50 10.08 -8.85
C ALA A 369 -15.25 10.07 -7.51
N THR A 370 -16.10 11.07 -7.29
CA THR A 370 -16.93 11.15 -6.10
C THR A 370 -18.21 10.34 -6.28
N GLY A 371 -18.73 10.27 -7.52
CA GLY A 371 -19.87 9.44 -7.90
C GLY A 371 -19.47 8.03 -8.36
N ASN A 372 -20.39 7.07 -8.28
CA ASN A 372 -20.14 5.69 -8.72
C ASN A 372 -20.57 5.43 -10.17
N THR A 373 -21.40 6.31 -10.73
CA THR A 373 -21.90 6.22 -12.12
C THR A 373 -21.58 7.49 -12.90
N PRO A 374 -21.53 7.43 -14.25
CA PRO A 374 -21.24 8.62 -15.05
C PRO A 374 -22.21 9.77 -14.83
N GLN A 375 -23.45 9.49 -14.42
CA GLN A 375 -24.46 10.52 -14.12
C GLN A 375 -24.26 11.12 -12.73
N GLU A 376 -23.96 10.27 -11.73
CA GLU A 376 -23.72 10.73 -10.35
C GLU A 376 -22.49 11.64 -10.26
N ASP A 377 -21.38 11.24 -10.87
CA ASP A 377 -20.13 12.01 -10.80
C ASP A 377 -20.20 13.29 -11.64
N ALA A 378 -20.74 13.20 -12.86
CA ALA A 378 -20.89 14.36 -13.74
C ALA A 378 -21.71 15.48 -13.12
N GLN A 379 -22.61 15.17 -12.19
CA GLN A 379 -23.46 16.16 -11.52
C GLN A 379 -22.64 17.20 -10.74
N GLY A 380 -21.47 16.84 -10.22
CA GLY A 380 -20.59 17.79 -9.53
C GLY A 380 -20.07 18.90 -10.46
N GLY A 381 -20.08 18.68 -11.79
CA GLY A 381 -19.78 19.74 -12.76
C GLY A 381 -20.80 20.89 -12.78
N VAL A 382 -21.99 20.74 -12.19
CA VAL A 382 -23.10 21.72 -12.22
C VAL A 382 -23.78 21.94 -10.86
N ASP A 383 -23.20 21.45 -9.76
CA ASP A 383 -23.82 21.50 -8.43
C ASP A 383 -23.67 22.87 -7.71
N GLY A 384 -22.76 23.71 -8.18
CA GLY A 384 -22.48 25.02 -7.60
C GLY A 384 -21.34 25.01 -6.58
N HIS A 385 -20.82 23.83 -6.21
CA HIS A 385 -19.68 23.68 -5.32
C HIS A 385 -18.40 23.92 -6.10
N LYS A 386 -17.58 24.83 -5.58
CA LYS A 386 -16.36 25.31 -6.22
C LYS A 386 -15.31 25.36 -5.13
N ASP A 387 -14.30 24.50 -5.18
CA ASP A 387 -13.24 24.44 -4.17
C ASP A 387 -11.83 24.32 -4.76
N GLY A 388 -11.71 24.37 -6.10
CA GLY A 388 -10.47 24.15 -6.82
C GLY A 388 -10.05 22.67 -6.88
N GLY A 389 -10.87 21.77 -6.35
CA GLY A 389 -10.84 20.34 -6.62
C GLY A 389 -11.44 20.02 -7.99
N PHE A 390 -11.96 18.81 -8.13
CA PHE A 390 -12.77 18.43 -9.30
C PHE A 390 -14.19 18.16 -8.83
N GLY A 391 -15.17 18.70 -9.55
CA GLY A 391 -16.57 18.32 -9.41
C GLY A 391 -16.86 16.97 -10.06
N PHE A 392 -16.11 16.61 -11.12
CA PHE A 392 -16.22 15.33 -11.79
C PHE A 392 -14.87 14.85 -12.36
N HIS A 393 -14.72 13.56 -12.63
CA HIS A 393 -13.47 12.95 -13.09
C HIS A 393 -13.72 11.72 -13.98
N THR A 394 -13.35 11.78 -15.25
CA THR A 394 -13.40 10.62 -16.15
C THR A 394 -12.27 9.63 -15.85
N HIS A 395 -12.36 8.41 -16.37
CA HIS A 395 -11.20 7.55 -16.49
C HIS A 395 -10.17 8.18 -17.46
N GLU A 396 -8.95 7.66 -17.44
CA GLU A 396 -7.99 7.92 -18.50
C GLU A 396 -8.38 7.09 -19.74
N GLU A 397 -8.75 7.78 -20.81
CA GLU A 397 -9.32 7.15 -22.01
C GLU A 397 -9.11 8.02 -23.25
N ASP A 398 -9.41 7.46 -24.42
CA ASP A 398 -9.38 8.22 -25.67
C ASP A 398 -10.60 9.13 -25.78
N ASN A 399 -10.33 10.42 -25.91
CA ASN A 399 -11.30 11.49 -26.12
C ASN A 399 -12.40 11.59 -25.04
N PRO A 400 -12.04 11.75 -23.75
CA PRO A 400 -13.02 11.83 -22.67
C PRO A 400 -13.92 13.06 -22.83
N TRP A 401 -15.18 12.94 -22.38
CA TRP A 401 -16.16 14.02 -22.46
C TRP A 401 -17.08 14.08 -21.24
N TRP A 402 -17.58 15.29 -20.97
CA TRP A 402 -18.63 15.61 -20.01
C TRP A 402 -19.71 16.43 -20.71
N MET A 403 -20.98 16.25 -20.35
CA MET A 403 -22.10 16.91 -21.02
C MET A 403 -23.24 17.23 -20.05
N VAL A 404 -23.84 18.41 -20.22
CA VAL A 404 -25.06 18.83 -19.52
C VAL A 404 -26.26 18.87 -20.46
N ASP A 405 -27.41 18.38 -19.98
CA ASP A 405 -28.73 18.49 -20.61
C ASP A 405 -29.52 19.65 -20.01
N LEU A 406 -29.62 20.77 -20.74
CA LEU A 406 -30.33 21.99 -20.34
C LEU A 406 -31.87 21.83 -20.32
N GLN A 407 -32.38 20.62 -20.58
CA GLN A 407 -33.78 20.18 -20.61
C GLN A 407 -34.64 20.76 -21.75
N ALA A 408 -34.17 21.82 -22.42
CA ALA A 408 -34.80 22.43 -23.58
C ALA A 408 -33.74 23.08 -24.47
N VAL A 409 -34.05 23.25 -25.76
CA VAL A 409 -33.22 24.05 -26.66
C VAL A 409 -33.26 25.50 -26.19
N ARG A 410 -32.10 26.07 -25.87
CA ARG A 410 -31.95 27.46 -25.43
C ARG A 410 -30.89 28.17 -26.25
N SER A 411 -31.02 29.49 -26.40
CA SER A 411 -29.92 30.33 -26.84
C SER A 411 -28.80 30.28 -25.80
N ILE A 412 -27.56 30.09 -26.26
CA ILE A 412 -26.39 29.97 -25.39
C ILE A 412 -25.47 31.15 -25.69
N ARG A 413 -25.34 32.04 -24.71
CA ARG A 413 -24.46 33.20 -24.75
C ARG A 413 -23.00 32.82 -24.54
N GLY A 414 -22.75 31.81 -23.72
CA GLY A 414 -21.39 31.35 -23.47
C GLY A 414 -21.28 30.29 -22.39
N VAL A 415 -20.06 29.83 -22.20
CA VAL A 415 -19.69 28.80 -21.24
C VAL A 415 -18.50 29.29 -20.43
N ARG A 416 -18.57 29.14 -19.11
CA ARG A 416 -17.47 29.41 -18.16
C ARG A 416 -17.00 28.11 -17.55
N LEU A 417 -15.70 27.85 -17.63
CA LEU A 417 -15.07 26.65 -17.07
C LEU A 417 -14.17 27.01 -15.89
N TYR A 418 -14.28 26.22 -14.83
CA TYR A 418 -13.41 26.26 -13.66
C TYR A 418 -12.53 25.00 -13.68
N ASN A 419 -11.23 25.17 -13.89
CA ASN A 419 -10.30 24.05 -13.85
C ASN A 419 -10.04 23.61 -12.40
N ARG A 420 -9.65 22.35 -12.26
CA ARG A 420 -9.06 21.83 -11.02
C ARG A 420 -7.71 22.52 -10.79
N LEU A 421 -7.48 23.03 -9.59
CA LEU A 421 -6.26 23.74 -9.20
C LEU A 421 -5.27 22.87 -8.43
N PHE A 422 -5.73 21.79 -7.80
CA PHE A 422 -4.89 20.95 -6.95
C PHE A 422 -5.01 19.45 -7.24
N PRO A 423 -3.89 18.74 -7.46
CA PRO A 423 -2.53 19.27 -7.47
C PRO A 423 -2.22 20.01 -8.79
N VAL A 424 -1.29 20.96 -8.77
CA VAL A 424 -1.08 21.96 -9.86
C VAL A 424 -0.69 21.30 -11.17
N GLU A 425 0.04 20.19 -11.12
CA GLU A 425 0.45 19.41 -12.29
C GLU A 425 -0.73 18.83 -13.07
N CYS A 426 -1.91 18.67 -12.45
CA CYS A 426 -3.10 18.16 -13.15
C CYS A 426 -3.78 19.24 -14.01
N MET A 427 -3.50 20.53 -13.77
CA MET A 427 -4.15 21.64 -14.50
C MET A 427 -3.94 21.55 -16.01
N ILE A 428 -2.78 21.06 -16.45
CA ILE A 428 -2.40 20.97 -17.88
C ILE A 428 -3.29 20.01 -18.68
N ARG A 429 -4.00 19.09 -18.03
CA ARG A 429 -4.88 18.13 -18.72
C ARG A 429 -6.03 18.81 -19.44
N ALA A 430 -6.47 19.97 -18.94
CA ALA A 430 -7.53 20.78 -19.55
C ALA A 430 -7.04 21.69 -20.70
N ASN A 431 -5.79 21.58 -21.14
CA ASN A 431 -5.18 22.53 -22.07
C ASN A 431 -5.89 22.61 -23.44
N HIS A 432 -6.39 21.48 -23.94
CA HIS A 432 -6.91 21.35 -25.30
C HIS A 432 -8.43 21.09 -25.34
N ILE A 433 -9.17 21.64 -24.37
CA ILE A 433 -10.63 21.49 -24.30
C ILE A 433 -11.33 21.97 -25.58
N ARG A 434 -12.36 21.21 -25.96
CA ARG A 434 -13.36 21.56 -26.97
C ARG A 434 -14.73 21.73 -26.33
N ILE A 435 -15.52 22.64 -26.88
CA ILE A 435 -16.93 22.85 -26.51
C ILE A 435 -17.78 22.62 -27.74
N GLU A 436 -18.77 21.74 -27.59
CA GLU A 436 -19.71 21.37 -28.63
C GLU A 436 -21.15 21.57 -28.15
N ILE A 437 -22.05 21.94 -29.06
CA ILE A 437 -23.46 22.22 -28.75
C ILE A 437 -24.36 21.47 -29.73
N GLY A 438 -25.45 20.87 -29.25
CA GLY A 438 -26.43 20.18 -30.09
C GLY A 438 -27.85 20.27 -29.54
N ASP A 439 -28.83 20.10 -30.41
CA ASP A 439 -30.24 19.92 -30.02
C ASP A 439 -30.50 18.48 -29.54
N ASP A 440 -29.71 17.54 -30.06
CA ASP A 440 -29.59 16.16 -29.62
C ASP A 440 -28.11 15.77 -29.40
N THR A 441 -27.87 14.54 -28.94
CA THR A 441 -26.53 14.05 -28.60
C THR A 441 -25.77 13.43 -29.77
N GLN A 442 -26.42 13.25 -30.92
CA GLN A 442 -25.85 12.61 -32.11
C GLN A 442 -25.17 13.63 -33.02
N ASP A 443 -25.75 14.83 -33.16
CA ASP A 443 -25.24 15.88 -34.05
C ASP A 443 -24.79 17.12 -33.24
N MET A 444 -23.58 17.02 -32.69
CA MET A 444 -22.97 18.05 -31.86
C MET A 444 -22.02 18.92 -32.70
N ARG A 445 -22.25 20.24 -32.75
CA ARG A 445 -21.40 21.16 -33.50
C ARG A 445 -20.29 21.74 -32.62
N LEU A 446 -19.05 21.74 -33.10
CA LEU A 446 -17.93 22.38 -32.42
C LEU A 446 -18.09 23.91 -32.48
N VAL A 447 -18.14 24.55 -31.31
CA VAL A 447 -18.28 26.01 -31.18
C VAL A 447 -17.03 26.68 -30.60
N TYR A 448 -16.16 25.92 -29.94
CA TYR A 448 -14.89 26.41 -29.42
C TYR A 448 -13.86 25.28 -29.32
N ALA A 449 -12.61 25.58 -29.64
CA ALA A 449 -11.47 24.68 -29.44
C ALA A 449 -10.28 25.47 -28.91
N ARG A 450 -9.71 25.02 -27.80
CA ARG A 450 -8.54 25.62 -27.19
C ARG A 450 -7.26 24.99 -27.74
N HIS A 451 -6.27 25.82 -28.07
CA HIS A 451 -4.98 25.38 -28.62
C HIS A 451 -3.76 25.88 -27.81
N GLU A 452 -4.00 26.36 -26.59
CA GLU A 452 -2.95 26.88 -25.71
C GLU A 452 -2.34 25.76 -24.85
N ASN A 453 -1.02 25.79 -24.67
CA ASN A 453 -0.31 24.83 -23.83
C ASN A 453 -0.12 25.29 -22.37
N THR A 454 -0.58 26.50 -22.06
CA THR A 454 -0.64 27.01 -20.68
C THR A 454 -1.98 26.63 -20.06
N PRO A 455 -2.04 26.15 -18.81
CA PRO A 455 -3.32 25.85 -18.18
C PRO A 455 -4.10 27.13 -17.86
N PHE A 456 -5.43 27.06 -17.98
CA PHE A 456 -6.31 28.04 -17.36
C PHE A 456 -6.61 27.62 -15.91
N GLY A 457 -7.01 28.59 -15.09
CA GLY A 457 -7.34 28.36 -13.69
C GLY A 457 -8.83 28.08 -13.50
N GLY A 458 -9.38 28.57 -12.40
CA GLY A 458 -10.79 28.41 -12.09
C GLY A 458 -11.14 29.37 -10.98
N VAL A 459 -11.34 28.81 -9.79
CA VAL A 459 -11.72 29.60 -8.62
C VAL A 459 -10.64 30.56 -8.13
N ASP A 460 -9.44 30.45 -8.69
CA ASP A 460 -8.33 31.36 -8.46
C ASP A 460 -8.46 32.72 -9.19
N GLY A 461 -9.64 33.02 -9.74
CA GLY A 461 -9.90 34.21 -10.53
C GLY A 461 -9.55 34.07 -12.01
N ARG A 462 -8.98 32.94 -12.45
CA ARG A 462 -8.51 32.72 -13.84
C ARG A 462 -9.36 31.69 -14.58
N VAL A 463 -10.69 31.83 -14.46
CA VAL A 463 -11.67 31.02 -15.22
C VAL A 463 -11.46 31.12 -16.72
N LEU A 464 -11.88 30.09 -17.46
CA LEU A 464 -11.96 30.18 -18.91
C LEU A 464 -13.38 30.58 -19.33
N ASP A 465 -13.52 31.83 -19.77
CA ASP A 465 -14.75 32.37 -20.32
C ASP A 465 -14.77 32.25 -21.84
N VAL A 466 -15.75 31.50 -22.35
CA VAL A 466 -16.00 31.35 -23.78
C VAL A 466 -17.31 32.07 -24.12
N VAL A 467 -17.21 33.27 -24.66
CA VAL A 467 -18.36 34.01 -25.20
C VAL A 467 -18.64 33.54 -26.62
N LEU A 468 -19.88 33.15 -26.87
CA LEU A 468 -20.33 32.55 -28.13
C LEU A 468 -21.12 33.56 -28.97
N HIS A 469 -21.11 33.36 -30.30
CA HIS A 469 -21.93 34.17 -31.20
C HIS A 469 -23.44 33.93 -30.94
N PRO A 470 -24.32 34.94 -31.05
CA PRO A 470 -25.75 34.82 -30.69
C PRO A 470 -26.55 33.75 -31.44
N GLU A 471 -26.04 33.24 -32.56
CA GLU A 471 -26.68 32.18 -33.36
C GLU A 471 -26.64 30.80 -32.70
N HIS A 472 -25.80 30.60 -31.68
CA HIS A 472 -25.67 29.31 -31.03
C HIS A 472 -26.83 29.04 -30.08
N HIS A 473 -27.60 28.00 -30.39
CA HIS A 473 -28.67 27.45 -29.57
C HIS A 473 -28.52 25.94 -29.45
N GLY A 474 -28.92 25.35 -28.32
CA GLY A 474 -28.85 23.92 -28.12
C GLY A 474 -29.48 23.48 -26.82
N ARG A 475 -29.73 22.18 -26.71
CA ARG A 475 -30.15 21.53 -25.47
C ARG A 475 -28.96 20.93 -24.72
N PHE A 476 -27.98 20.41 -25.45
CA PHE A 476 -26.81 19.74 -24.90
C PHE A 476 -25.56 20.60 -25.09
N VAL A 477 -24.74 20.70 -24.04
CA VAL A 477 -23.41 21.31 -24.10
C VAL A 477 -22.39 20.29 -23.64
N ARG A 478 -21.45 19.92 -24.52
CA ARG A 478 -20.42 18.92 -24.27
C ARG A 478 -19.04 19.57 -24.22
N ILE A 479 -18.29 19.21 -23.18
CA ILE A 479 -16.88 19.54 -22.99
C ILE A 479 -16.08 18.27 -23.25
N SER A 480 -15.10 18.32 -24.16
CA SER A 480 -14.29 17.15 -24.51
C SER A 480 -12.80 17.47 -24.58
N LEU A 481 -11.96 16.47 -24.35
CA LEU A 481 -10.52 16.55 -24.61
C LEU A 481 -10.18 15.68 -25.82
N PRO A 482 -9.41 16.16 -26.79
CA PRO A 482 -8.89 15.31 -27.85
C PRO A 482 -7.71 14.45 -27.38
N GLY A 483 -7.66 13.20 -27.81
CA GLY A 483 -6.58 12.25 -27.51
C GLY A 483 -6.74 11.48 -26.20
N PHE A 484 -5.74 10.68 -25.86
CA PHE A 484 -5.72 9.85 -24.65
C PHE A 484 -5.41 10.70 -23.42
N ASN A 485 -6.40 10.96 -22.57
CA ASN A 485 -6.25 11.78 -21.38
C ASN A 485 -7.39 11.53 -20.38
N THR A 486 -7.42 12.30 -19.30
CA THR A 486 -8.51 12.35 -18.33
C THR A 486 -9.13 13.75 -18.29
N LEU A 487 -10.46 13.84 -18.38
CA LEU A 487 -11.19 15.09 -18.21
C LEU A 487 -11.67 15.21 -16.76
N HIS A 488 -11.28 16.30 -16.11
CA HIS A 488 -11.76 16.70 -14.80
C HIS A 488 -11.82 18.23 -14.72
N LEU A 489 -12.92 18.77 -14.21
CA LEU A 489 -13.08 20.20 -13.95
C LEU A 489 -13.76 20.37 -12.59
N ASP A 490 -13.55 21.52 -11.98
CA ASP A 490 -14.22 21.94 -10.74
C ASP A 490 -15.70 22.21 -11.05
N GLN A 491 -15.97 23.06 -12.05
CA GLN A 491 -17.32 23.49 -12.41
C GLN A 491 -17.43 23.87 -13.90
N VAL A 492 -18.60 23.61 -14.50
CA VAL A 492 -19.04 24.09 -15.81
C VAL A 492 -20.33 24.92 -15.69
N GLU A 493 -20.26 26.17 -16.13
CA GLU A 493 -21.39 27.10 -16.12
C GLU A 493 -21.79 27.47 -17.55
N VAL A 494 -23.06 27.29 -17.91
CA VAL A 494 -23.62 27.68 -19.22
C VAL A 494 -24.59 28.82 -19.03
N TYR A 495 -24.43 29.88 -19.83
CA TYR A 495 -25.23 31.10 -19.74
C TYR A 495 -26.11 31.30 -20.97
N ALA A 496 -27.38 31.66 -20.74
CA ALA A 496 -28.28 32.22 -21.75
C ALA A 496 -28.12 33.75 -21.84
N PRO A 497 -28.50 34.38 -22.97
CA PRO A 497 -28.48 35.83 -23.16
C PRO A 497 -29.08 36.67 -22.04
#